data_AF-A0A060Z1F2-F1
#
_entry.id   AF-A0A060Z1F2-F1
#
_cell.length_a   1.000
_cell.length_b   1.000
_cell.length_c   1.000
_cell.angle_alpha   90.00
_cell.angle_beta   90.00
_cell.angle_gamma   90.00
#
_symmetry.space_group_name_H-M   'P 1'
#
loop_
_entity.id
_entity.type
_entity.pdbx_description
1 polymer ?
#
loop_
_entity_poly.entity_id
_entity_poly.type
_entity_poly.pdbx_seq_one_letter_code
_entity_poly.pdbx_strand_id
1 'polypeptide(L)'
;MEVYQTESEAINVPMIPLGLKETKEVDLTVPLKDVICEHYGEDSSLFEKEIKEFMELRQAMRTPSRNEAGLELLMEYYNQLYYLDQRFFPPHRTLGVHFHWYDSLTGVPSCQRALAFEKGSVLFNVGALYTQIGARQDRSATAGIDRAIDAFQRAAGAFNYLKENFSNAPSLDMSGPSLCMLVRLMIAQVQECVFERVTLTTPDTHFITQLQVAKEAARVRGSVSSVLVEDFSSVLVKDYVPFS
;
A
#
# COMPACT_ATOMS: atom_id res chain seq x y z
N MET A 1 29.63 44.49 3.35
CA MET A 1 28.33 44.18 4.01
C MET A 1 28.06 42.73 3.65
N GLU A 2 28.49 41.84 4.53
CA GLU A 2 28.39 40.40 4.32
C GLU A 2 26.91 40.01 4.37
N VAL A 3 26.42 39.45 3.27
CA VAL A 3 25.08 38.89 3.18
C VAL A 3 25.16 37.55 3.89
N TYR A 4 24.62 37.49 5.12
CA TYR A 4 24.32 36.24 5.80
C TYR A 4 23.31 35.47 4.94
N GLN A 5 23.80 34.63 4.03
CA GLN A 5 23.03 33.50 3.53
C GLN A 5 22.88 32.55 4.71
N THR A 6 21.69 32.55 5.29
CA THR A 6 21.22 31.57 6.26
C THR A 6 21.65 30.18 5.80
N GLU A 7 22.40 29.49 6.64
CA GLU A 7 22.76 28.09 6.46
C GLU A 7 21.49 27.31 6.11
N SER A 8 21.55 26.58 5.00
CA SER A 8 20.47 25.72 4.53
C SER A 8 20.14 24.72 5.63
N GLU A 9 19.04 24.91 6.36
CA GLU A 9 18.35 23.79 6.99
C GLU A 9 18.14 22.77 5.87
N ALA A 10 18.69 21.57 6.01
CA ALA A 10 18.58 20.55 4.98
C ALA A 10 17.10 20.25 4.76
N ILE A 11 16.52 20.78 3.69
CA ILE A 11 15.11 20.55 3.36
C ILE A 11 15.02 19.12 2.85
N ASN A 12 14.53 18.21 3.70
CA ASN A 12 14.22 16.83 3.28
C ASN A 12 13.27 16.85 2.09
N VAL A 13 13.54 16.03 1.08
CA VAL A 13 12.70 15.92 -0.12
C VAL A 13 11.33 15.35 0.30
N PRO A 14 10.20 15.92 -0.14
CA PRO A 14 8.89 15.37 0.16
C PRO A 14 8.75 13.96 -0.42
N MET A 15 8.24 13.04 0.40
CA MET A 15 7.91 11.67 -0.05
C MET A 15 6.48 11.63 -0.57
N ILE A 16 6.20 10.71 -1.49
CA ILE A 16 4.91 10.48 -2.15
C ILE A 16 4.14 9.38 -1.40
N PRO A 17 3.14 9.73 -0.58
CA PRO A 17 2.19 8.77 -0.04
C PRO A 17 1.12 8.44 -1.07
N LEU A 18 0.55 7.23 -0.97
CA LEU A 18 -0.56 6.77 -1.79
C LEU A 18 -1.89 6.91 -1.04
N GLY A 19 -2.95 7.21 -1.78
CA GLY A 19 -4.32 7.14 -1.29
C GLY A 19 -4.73 5.69 -1.00
N LEU A 20 -5.58 5.50 0.00
CA LEU A 20 -6.23 4.21 0.21
C LEU A 20 -7.34 4.04 -0.83
N LYS A 21 -7.52 2.82 -1.33
CA LYS A 21 -8.74 2.43 -2.06
C LYS A 21 -9.93 2.52 -1.12
N GLU A 22 -11.04 2.99 -1.65
CA GLU A 22 -12.31 3.03 -0.93
C GLU A 22 -13.19 1.85 -1.34
N THR A 23 -14.10 1.43 -0.45
CA THR A 23 -15.05 0.35 -0.71
C THR A 23 -16.45 0.68 -0.20
N LYS A 24 -17.45 0.10 -0.85
CA LYS A 24 -18.84 0.18 -0.41
C LYS A 24 -19.12 -0.82 0.72
N GLU A 25 -20.21 -0.56 1.41
CA GLU A 25 -20.82 -1.56 2.28
C GLU A 25 -21.26 -2.77 1.45
N VAL A 26 -21.09 -3.95 2.03
CA VAL A 26 -21.44 -5.24 1.45
C VAL A 26 -22.01 -6.06 2.59
N ASP A 27 -23.18 -6.65 2.42
CA ASP A 27 -23.74 -7.57 3.39
C ASP A 27 -23.41 -9.02 3.00
N LEU A 28 -22.70 -9.72 3.88
CA LEU A 28 -22.36 -11.15 3.73
C LEU A 28 -23.22 -12.03 4.64
N THR A 29 -24.10 -11.46 5.46
CA THR A 29 -24.87 -12.18 6.48
C THR A 29 -25.72 -13.28 5.88
N VAL A 30 -26.62 -12.94 4.95
CA VAL A 30 -27.52 -13.92 4.33
C VAL A 30 -26.73 -14.94 3.50
N PRO A 31 -25.82 -14.54 2.58
CA PRO A 31 -25.04 -15.50 1.80
C PRO A 31 -24.24 -16.50 2.65
N LEU A 32 -23.65 -16.08 3.76
CA LEU A 32 -22.91 -16.98 4.65
C LEU A 32 -23.86 -17.93 5.39
N LYS A 33 -24.99 -17.45 5.91
CA LYS A 33 -26.01 -18.28 6.54
C LYS A 33 -26.56 -19.35 5.58
N ASP A 34 -26.83 -18.96 4.34
CA ASP A 34 -27.31 -19.89 3.30
C ASP A 34 -26.28 -21.00 3.02
N VAL A 35 -24.99 -20.67 2.96
CA VAL A 35 -23.94 -21.71 2.81
C VAL A 35 -23.89 -22.64 4.03
N ILE A 36 -24.02 -22.12 5.26
CA ILE A 36 -24.04 -22.94 6.48
C ILE A 36 -25.19 -23.96 6.42
N CYS A 37 -26.40 -23.49 6.10
CA CYS A 37 -27.57 -24.35 5.99
C CYS A 37 -27.45 -25.36 4.82
N GLU A 38 -27.09 -24.89 3.62
CA GLU A 38 -27.18 -25.71 2.41
C GLU A 38 -25.96 -26.63 2.20
N HIS A 39 -24.75 -26.16 2.54
CA HIS A 39 -23.52 -26.92 2.30
C HIS A 39 -23.14 -27.78 3.51
N TYR A 40 -23.23 -27.22 4.71
CA TYR A 40 -22.83 -27.89 5.94
C TYR A 40 -24.00 -28.60 6.64
N GLY A 41 -25.25 -28.26 6.30
CA GLY A 41 -26.43 -28.87 6.93
C GLY A 41 -26.60 -28.44 8.39
N GLU A 42 -25.99 -27.33 8.78
CA GLU A 42 -26.00 -26.82 10.15
C GLU A 42 -27.00 -25.67 10.32
N ASP A 43 -27.47 -25.45 11.54
CA ASP A 43 -28.32 -24.29 11.84
C ASP A 43 -27.47 -23.02 11.87
N SER A 44 -27.67 -22.15 10.88
CA SER A 44 -26.98 -20.87 10.76
C SER A 44 -27.21 -19.91 11.94
N SER A 45 -28.26 -20.12 12.75
CA SER A 45 -28.53 -19.32 13.95
C SER A 45 -27.42 -19.44 15.02
N LEU A 46 -26.69 -20.57 15.01
CA LEU A 46 -25.60 -20.85 15.95
C LEU A 46 -24.35 -19.99 15.67
N PHE A 47 -24.26 -19.37 14.49
CA PHE A 47 -23.09 -18.62 14.02
C PHE A 47 -23.36 -17.12 13.86
N GLU A 48 -24.49 -16.62 14.38
CA GLU A 48 -24.87 -15.21 14.22
C GLU A 48 -23.85 -14.24 14.82
N LYS A 49 -23.25 -14.64 15.94
CA LYS A 49 -22.24 -13.83 16.63
C LYS A 49 -21.00 -13.66 15.76
N GLU A 50 -20.45 -14.76 15.25
CA GLU A 50 -19.23 -14.79 14.44
C GLU A 50 -19.43 -14.06 13.10
N ILE A 51 -20.60 -14.24 12.48
CA ILE A 51 -20.97 -13.51 11.26
C ILE A 51 -21.03 -12.01 11.55
N LYS A 52 -21.66 -11.61 12.66
CA LYS A 52 -21.74 -10.21 13.06
C LYS A 52 -20.37 -9.61 13.34
N GLU A 53 -19.50 -10.30 14.09
CA GLU A 53 -18.13 -9.85 14.37
C GLU A 53 -17.34 -9.66 13.08
N PHE A 54 -17.46 -10.59 12.11
CA PHE A 54 -16.83 -10.46 10.80
C PHE A 54 -17.36 -9.27 9.99
N MET A 55 -18.68 -9.02 10.04
CA MET A 55 -19.30 -7.86 9.41
C MET A 55 -18.85 -6.53 10.03
N GLU A 56 -18.73 -6.47 11.35
CA GLU A 56 -18.21 -5.32 12.08
C GLU A 56 -16.73 -5.06 11.75
N LEU A 57 -15.91 -6.12 11.68
CA LEU A 57 -14.51 -6.03 11.25
C LEU A 57 -14.39 -5.47 9.83
N ARG A 58 -15.20 -5.98 8.89
CA ARG A 58 -15.26 -5.44 7.52
C ARG A 58 -15.67 -3.97 7.53
N GLN A 59 -16.62 -3.58 8.36
CA GLN A 59 -17.06 -2.20 8.41
C GLN A 59 -15.97 -1.28 8.98
N ALA A 60 -15.28 -1.72 10.03
CA ALA A 60 -14.18 -0.98 10.67
C ALA A 60 -13.01 -0.77 9.71
N MET A 61 -12.60 -1.80 8.94
CA MET A 61 -11.44 -1.71 8.06
C MET A 61 -11.59 -0.66 6.94
N ARG A 62 -12.82 -0.21 6.63
CA ARG A 62 -13.10 0.80 5.58
C ARG A 62 -12.49 2.15 5.88
N THR A 63 -12.28 2.45 7.16
CA THR A 63 -11.70 3.72 7.63
C THR A 63 -10.59 3.43 8.63
N PRO A 64 -9.47 2.79 8.18
CA PRO A 64 -8.39 2.45 9.09
C PRO A 64 -7.67 3.72 9.54
N SER A 65 -7.17 3.72 10.78
CA SER A 65 -6.33 4.81 11.27
C SER A 65 -4.99 4.85 10.53
N ARG A 66 -4.41 6.04 10.39
CA ARG A 66 -3.18 6.23 9.60
C ARG A 66 -1.92 5.94 10.43
N ASN A 67 -1.86 4.77 11.05
CA ASN A 67 -0.83 4.31 12.00
C ASN A 67 -0.82 2.76 12.10
N GLU A 68 -0.02 2.21 13.01
CA GLU A 68 0.12 0.76 13.22
C GLU A 68 -1.21 0.05 13.51
N ALA A 69 -2.09 0.65 14.33
CA ALA A 69 -3.40 0.07 14.62
C ALA A 69 -4.28 -0.09 13.36
N GLY A 70 -4.11 0.78 12.37
CA GLY A 70 -4.78 0.63 11.08
C GLY A 70 -4.21 -0.50 10.23
N LEU A 71 -2.90 -0.75 10.32
CA LEU A 71 -2.26 -1.90 9.67
C LEU A 71 -2.73 -3.21 10.30
N GLU A 72 -2.77 -3.27 11.64
CA GLU A 72 -3.29 -4.42 12.39
C GLU A 72 -4.73 -4.72 11.99
N LEU A 73 -5.61 -3.71 11.93
CA LEU A 73 -7.00 -3.84 11.51
C LEU A 73 -7.14 -4.39 10.07
N LEU A 74 -6.38 -3.86 9.13
CA LEU A 74 -6.39 -4.33 7.73
C LEU A 74 -5.89 -5.77 7.62
N MET A 75 -4.81 -6.11 8.34
CA MET A 75 -4.25 -7.46 8.35
C MET A 75 -5.16 -8.47 9.04
N GLU A 76 -5.84 -8.08 10.12
CA GLU A 76 -6.84 -8.90 10.79
C GLU A 76 -7.96 -9.27 9.81
N TYR A 77 -8.52 -8.28 9.11
CA TYR A 77 -9.54 -8.53 8.09
C TYR A 77 -9.02 -9.39 6.94
N TYR A 78 -7.83 -9.11 6.42
CA TYR A 78 -7.19 -9.92 5.37
C TYR A 78 -7.04 -11.39 5.77
N ASN A 79 -6.65 -11.64 7.02
CA ASN A 79 -6.54 -12.99 7.57
C ASN A 79 -7.91 -13.68 7.71
N GLN A 80 -8.94 -12.96 8.13
CA GLN A 80 -10.31 -13.51 8.15
C GLN A 80 -10.79 -13.88 6.75
N LEU A 81 -10.49 -13.07 5.72
CA LEU A 81 -10.78 -13.41 4.33
C LEU A 81 -10.06 -14.68 3.88
N TYR A 82 -8.87 -14.98 4.38
CA TYR A 82 -8.19 -16.24 4.09
C TYR A 82 -9.01 -17.44 4.59
N TYR A 83 -9.47 -17.43 5.84
CA TYR A 83 -10.30 -18.50 6.40
C TYR A 83 -11.68 -18.59 5.72
N LEU A 84 -12.26 -17.44 5.37
CA LEU A 84 -13.53 -17.36 4.66
C LEU A 84 -13.46 -18.04 3.29
N ASP A 85 -12.38 -17.80 2.54
CA ASP A 85 -12.16 -18.37 1.21
C ASP A 85 -12.15 -19.90 1.22
N GLN A 86 -11.44 -20.48 2.20
CA GLN A 86 -11.26 -21.92 2.34
C GLN A 86 -12.57 -22.65 2.69
N ARG A 87 -13.56 -21.96 3.25
CA ARG A 87 -14.82 -22.55 3.72
C ARG A 87 -16.02 -22.19 2.83
N PHE A 88 -16.10 -20.95 2.37
CA PHE A 88 -17.32 -20.40 1.78
C PHE A 88 -17.21 -20.11 0.27
N PHE A 89 -16.01 -20.13 -0.31
CA PHE A 89 -15.78 -19.80 -1.73
C PHE A 89 -15.13 -20.95 -2.51
N PRO A 90 -15.77 -22.15 -2.59
CA PRO A 90 -15.22 -23.20 -3.43
C PRO A 90 -15.33 -22.83 -4.92
N PRO A 91 -14.44 -23.32 -5.80
CA PRO A 91 -14.35 -22.88 -7.21
C PRO A 91 -15.65 -23.01 -8.03
N HIS A 92 -16.56 -23.89 -7.62
CA HIS A 92 -17.80 -24.23 -8.30
C HIS A 92 -19.05 -23.55 -7.71
N ARG A 93 -18.91 -22.77 -6.63
CA ARG A 93 -20.02 -22.07 -5.98
C ARG A 93 -19.69 -20.59 -5.83
N THR A 94 -20.61 -19.74 -6.27
CA THR A 94 -20.50 -18.29 -6.05
C THR A 94 -21.55 -17.86 -5.04
N LEU A 95 -21.18 -17.01 -4.10
CA LEU A 95 -22.09 -16.46 -3.08
C LEU A 95 -23.05 -15.37 -3.60
N GLY A 96 -22.95 -14.97 -4.88
CA GLY A 96 -23.77 -13.89 -5.44
C GLY A 96 -23.39 -12.47 -4.96
N VAL A 97 -22.36 -12.35 -4.13
CA VAL A 97 -21.90 -11.09 -3.55
C VAL A 97 -21.04 -10.31 -4.54
N HIS A 98 -21.16 -8.98 -4.51
CA HIS A 98 -20.40 -8.07 -5.35
C HIS A 98 -19.54 -7.13 -4.49
N PHE A 99 -18.23 -7.28 -4.58
CA PHE A 99 -17.25 -6.40 -3.95
C PHE A 99 -17.00 -5.20 -4.84
N HIS A 100 -17.26 -4.01 -4.29
CA HIS A 100 -17.09 -2.74 -4.99
C HIS A 100 -15.90 -1.99 -4.39
N TRP A 101 -14.92 -1.65 -5.22
CA TRP A 101 -13.76 -0.86 -4.83
C TRP A 101 -13.51 0.27 -5.81
N TYR A 102 -12.98 1.36 -5.30
CA TYR A 102 -12.58 2.50 -6.09
C TYR A 102 -11.07 2.45 -6.30
N ASP A 103 -10.66 2.70 -7.54
CA ASP A 103 -9.26 2.84 -7.91
C ASP A 103 -8.63 4.02 -7.15
N SER A 104 -7.50 3.78 -6.49
CA SER A 104 -6.81 4.78 -5.64
C SER A 104 -6.12 5.90 -6.43
N LEU A 105 -5.90 5.71 -7.73
CA LEU A 105 -5.21 6.67 -8.59
C LEU A 105 -6.21 7.50 -9.41
N THR A 106 -7.28 6.87 -9.89
CA THR A 106 -8.23 7.44 -10.85
C THR A 106 -9.63 7.64 -10.27
N GLY A 107 -9.97 7.01 -9.15
CA GLY A 107 -11.31 7.02 -8.56
C GLY A 107 -12.34 6.18 -9.32
N VAL A 108 -11.96 5.51 -10.41
CA VAL A 108 -12.89 4.69 -11.21
C VAL A 108 -13.37 3.48 -10.38
N PRO A 109 -14.68 3.21 -10.31
CA PRO A 109 -15.20 2.06 -9.59
C PRO A 109 -15.00 0.76 -10.37
N SER A 110 -14.58 -0.28 -9.67
CA SER A 110 -14.53 -1.66 -10.15
C SER A 110 -15.38 -2.55 -9.24
N CYS A 111 -16.09 -3.51 -9.85
CA CYS A 111 -16.98 -4.42 -9.16
C CYS A 111 -16.69 -5.87 -9.60
N GLN A 112 -16.46 -6.76 -8.64
CA GLN A 112 -16.25 -8.18 -8.90
C GLN A 112 -16.92 -9.08 -7.87
N ARG A 113 -17.22 -10.31 -8.28
CA ARG A 113 -17.76 -11.35 -7.39
C ARG A 113 -16.68 -12.19 -6.70
N ALA A 114 -15.46 -12.12 -7.21
CA ALA A 114 -14.34 -12.92 -6.71
C ALA A 114 -13.82 -12.36 -5.38
N LEU A 115 -13.70 -13.21 -4.35
CA LEU A 115 -13.11 -12.84 -3.06
C LEU A 115 -11.65 -12.39 -3.19
N ALA A 116 -10.93 -12.91 -4.20
CA ALA A 116 -9.58 -12.48 -4.53
C ALA A 116 -9.50 -10.96 -4.79
N PHE A 117 -10.57 -10.34 -5.33
CA PHE A 117 -10.59 -8.88 -5.53
C PHE A 117 -10.70 -8.10 -4.21
N GLU A 118 -11.50 -8.59 -3.25
CA GLU A 118 -11.56 -8.01 -1.90
C GLU A 118 -10.19 -8.13 -1.22
N LYS A 119 -9.61 -9.34 -1.21
CA LYS A 119 -8.29 -9.62 -0.62
C LYS A 119 -7.19 -8.73 -1.21
N GLY A 120 -7.12 -8.66 -2.55
CA GLY A 120 -6.13 -7.84 -3.24
C GLY A 120 -6.27 -6.35 -2.93
N SER A 121 -7.52 -5.85 -2.84
CA SER A 121 -7.78 -4.45 -2.53
C SER A 121 -7.44 -4.09 -1.07
N VAL A 122 -7.71 -4.99 -0.12
CA VAL A 122 -7.27 -4.83 1.28
C VAL A 122 -5.75 -4.82 1.38
N LEU A 123 -5.07 -5.74 0.68
CA LEU A 123 -3.61 -5.78 0.65
C LEU A 123 -2.99 -4.54 -0.01
N PHE A 124 -3.62 -4.00 -1.06
CA PHE A 124 -3.23 -2.72 -1.63
C PHE A 124 -3.28 -1.62 -0.56
N ASN A 125 -4.35 -1.56 0.24
CA ASN A 125 -4.48 -0.59 1.33
C ASN A 125 -3.42 -0.77 2.43
N VAL A 126 -2.98 -1.99 2.72
CA VAL A 126 -1.83 -2.23 3.61
C VAL A 126 -0.57 -1.57 3.05
N GLY A 127 -0.26 -1.80 1.76
CA GLY A 127 0.87 -1.16 1.09
C GLY A 127 0.76 0.36 1.08
N ALA A 128 -0.40 0.90 0.73
CA ALA A 128 -0.66 2.34 0.70
C ALA A 128 -0.55 2.97 2.10
N LEU A 129 -1.03 2.31 3.16
CA LEU A 129 -0.91 2.80 4.53
C LEU A 129 0.55 2.85 5.00
N TYR A 130 1.37 1.86 4.64
CA TYR A 130 2.82 1.93 4.87
C TYR A 130 3.46 3.16 4.20
N THR A 131 3.05 3.52 2.97
CA THR A 131 3.57 4.73 2.32
C THR A 131 3.23 6.01 3.10
N GLN A 132 2.03 6.08 3.67
CA GLN A 132 1.60 7.23 4.48
C GLN A 132 2.38 7.30 5.81
N ILE A 133 2.64 6.16 6.44
CA ILE A 133 3.45 6.09 7.67
C ILE A 133 4.89 6.52 7.38
N GLY A 134 5.49 6.04 6.28
CA GLY A 134 6.85 6.40 5.88
C GLY A 134 7.00 7.87 5.54
N ALA A 135 6.05 8.44 4.78
CA ALA A 135 6.08 9.84 4.39
C ALA A 135 5.96 10.82 5.58
N ARG A 136 5.36 10.39 6.70
CA ARG A 136 5.17 11.19 7.92
C ARG A 136 6.32 11.14 8.90
N GLN A 137 7.33 10.31 8.67
CA GLN A 137 8.46 10.23 9.58
C GLN A 137 9.28 11.52 9.56
N ASP A 138 9.73 11.93 10.75
CA ASP A 138 10.71 13.00 10.91
C ASP A 138 12.09 12.50 10.48
N ARG A 139 12.52 12.89 9.27
CA ARG A 139 13.79 12.47 8.67
C ARG A 139 14.94 13.44 8.96
N SER A 140 14.79 14.32 9.96
CA SER A 140 15.92 15.09 10.52
C SER A 140 16.79 14.24 11.45
N ALA A 141 16.27 13.10 11.92
CA ALA A 141 16.95 12.17 12.81
C ALA A 141 17.05 10.76 12.20
N THR A 142 18.16 10.07 12.48
CA THR A 142 18.43 8.71 11.98
C THR A 142 17.31 7.72 12.30
N ALA A 143 16.73 7.80 13.51
CA ALA A 143 15.63 6.93 13.91
C ALA A 143 14.37 7.08 13.03
N GLY A 144 14.03 8.31 12.62
CA GLY A 144 12.89 8.52 11.73
C GLY A 144 13.21 8.14 10.29
N ILE A 145 14.45 8.31 9.84
CA ILE A 145 14.93 7.79 8.55
C ILE A 145 14.82 6.26 8.51
N ASP A 146 15.26 5.56 9.55
CA ASP A 146 15.19 4.09 9.61
C ASP A 146 13.74 3.59 9.61
N ARG A 147 12.83 4.28 10.33
CA ARG A 147 11.38 3.99 10.26
C ARG A 147 10.79 4.25 8.87
N ALA A 148 11.24 5.29 8.16
CA ALA A 148 10.79 5.58 6.81
C ALA A 148 11.24 4.48 5.83
N ILE A 149 12.50 4.04 5.95
CA ILE A 149 13.05 2.92 5.17
C ILE A 149 12.24 1.65 5.39
N ASP A 150 12.01 1.24 6.65
CA ASP A 150 11.21 0.04 6.95
C ASP A 150 9.80 0.14 6.37
N ALA A 151 9.12 1.27 6.53
CA ALA A 151 7.79 1.47 5.99
C ALA A 151 7.74 1.37 4.46
N PHE A 152 8.64 2.05 3.73
CA PHE A 152 8.66 1.98 2.27
C PHE A 152 9.08 0.60 1.75
N GLN A 153 9.97 -0.12 2.45
CA GLN A 153 10.31 -1.50 2.12
C GLN A 153 9.10 -2.43 2.29
N ARG A 154 8.33 -2.28 3.37
CA ARG A 154 7.09 -3.04 3.58
C ARG A 154 6.03 -2.73 2.53
N ALA A 155 5.88 -1.46 2.14
CA ALA A 155 5.01 -1.07 1.04
C ALA A 155 5.42 -1.73 -0.28
N ALA A 156 6.72 -1.69 -0.62
CA ALA A 156 7.25 -2.36 -1.80
C ALA A 156 6.96 -3.88 -1.78
N GLY A 157 7.15 -4.52 -0.62
CA GLY A 157 6.83 -5.93 -0.42
C GLY A 157 5.35 -6.25 -0.65
N ALA A 158 4.44 -5.43 -0.10
CA ALA A 158 3.01 -5.60 -0.28
C ALA A 158 2.59 -5.49 -1.76
N PHE A 159 3.09 -4.47 -2.48
CA PHE A 159 2.79 -4.30 -3.90
C PHE A 159 3.41 -5.39 -4.77
N ASN A 160 4.62 -5.86 -4.45
CA ASN A 160 5.25 -6.96 -5.17
C ASN A 160 4.48 -8.27 -4.95
N TYR A 161 4.04 -8.54 -3.72
CA TYR A 161 3.21 -9.71 -3.42
C TYR A 161 1.88 -9.63 -4.18
N LEU A 162 1.22 -8.47 -4.19
CA LEU A 162 -0.01 -8.26 -4.93
C LEU A 162 0.18 -8.57 -6.42
N LYS A 163 1.27 -8.06 -7.03
CA LYS A 163 1.63 -8.30 -8.43
C LYS A 163 1.83 -9.78 -8.76
N GLU A 164 2.44 -10.54 -7.86
CA GLU A 164 2.77 -11.96 -8.08
C GLU A 164 1.58 -12.91 -7.83
N ASN A 165 0.67 -12.54 -6.93
CA ASN A 165 -0.38 -13.45 -6.45
C ASN A 165 -1.80 -13.09 -6.93
N PHE A 166 -2.03 -11.85 -7.40
CA PHE A 166 -3.36 -11.36 -7.79
C PHE A 166 -3.37 -10.91 -9.25
N SER A 167 -3.30 -11.89 -10.16
CA SER A 167 -3.39 -11.66 -11.61
C SER A 167 -4.77 -11.18 -12.06
N ASN A 168 -4.84 -10.52 -13.23
CA ASN A 168 -6.07 -10.06 -13.86
C ASN A 168 -6.90 -9.09 -13.00
N ALA A 169 -6.24 -8.19 -12.28
CA ALA A 169 -6.91 -7.18 -11.48
C ALA A 169 -7.82 -6.29 -12.36
N PRO A 170 -9.05 -5.99 -11.90
CA PRO A 170 -10.06 -5.26 -12.66
C PRO A 170 -9.95 -3.73 -12.53
N SER A 171 -8.95 -3.24 -11.80
CA SER A 171 -8.67 -1.81 -11.59
C SER A 171 -7.25 -1.47 -12.04
N LEU A 172 -7.04 -0.23 -12.48
CA LEU A 172 -5.77 0.20 -13.07
C LEU A 172 -4.66 0.19 -12.02
N ASP A 173 -4.95 0.68 -10.81
CA ASP A 173 -4.03 0.76 -9.67
C ASP A 173 -3.44 -0.60 -9.25
N MET A 174 -4.14 -1.70 -9.54
CA MET A 174 -3.69 -3.07 -9.28
C MET A 174 -3.22 -3.81 -10.54
N SER A 175 -3.10 -3.12 -11.67
CA SER A 175 -2.54 -3.71 -12.89
C SER A 175 -1.04 -4.02 -12.73
N GLY A 176 -0.55 -5.02 -13.47
CA GLY A 176 0.87 -5.40 -13.43
C GLY A 176 1.84 -4.22 -13.66
N PRO A 177 1.64 -3.37 -14.69
CA PRO A 177 2.45 -2.18 -14.90
C PRO A 177 2.38 -1.19 -13.72
N SER A 178 1.17 -0.88 -13.21
CA SER A 178 1.01 0.04 -12.08
C SER A 178 1.69 -0.46 -10.82
N LEU A 179 1.54 -1.75 -10.49
CA LEU A 179 2.21 -2.34 -9.33
C LEU A 179 3.74 -2.38 -9.51
N CYS A 180 4.24 -2.60 -10.73
CA CYS A 180 5.67 -2.52 -11.02
C CYS A 180 6.21 -1.11 -10.75
N MET A 181 5.51 -0.09 -11.25
CA MET A 181 5.83 1.31 -10.99
C MET A 181 5.78 1.63 -9.49
N LEU A 182 4.73 1.22 -8.77
CA LEU A 182 4.61 1.47 -7.34
C LEU A 182 5.76 0.84 -6.55
N VAL A 183 6.17 -0.39 -6.89
CA VAL A 183 7.34 -1.03 -6.29
C VAL A 183 8.60 -0.18 -6.55
N ARG A 184 8.84 0.24 -7.79
CA ARG A 184 10.01 1.07 -8.14
C ARG A 184 10.02 2.41 -7.43
N LEU A 185 8.85 3.05 -7.31
CA LEU A 185 8.66 4.28 -6.56
C LEU A 185 9.04 4.09 -5.09
N MET A 186 8.57 3.01 -4.45
CA MET A 186 8.93 2.70 -3.06
C MET A 186 10.45 2.49 -2.91
N ILE A 187 11.08 1.78 -3.84
CA ILE A 187 12.54 1.59 -3.82
C ILE A 187 13.28 2.92 -4.01
N ALA A 188 12.81 3.81 -4.88
CA ALA A 188 13.40 5.14 -5.05
C ALA A 188 13.34 5.97 -3.75
N GLN A 189 12.20 5.94 -3.04
CA GLN A 189 12.05 6.62 -1.74
C GLN A 189 12.95 6.00 -0.66
N VAL A 190 13.16 4.68 -0.68
CA VAL A 190 14.14 4.01 0.19
C VAL A 190 15.56 4.51 -0.10
N GLN A 191 15.94 4.64 -1.38
CA GLN A 191 17.28 5.15 -1.74
C GLN A 191 17.45 6.60 -1.28
N GLU A 192 16.41 7.44 -1.39
CA GLU A 192 16.43 8.81 -0.87
C GLU A 192 16.67 8.82 0.65
N CYS A 193 15.93 8.00 1.40
CA CYS A 193 16.14 7.88 2.85
C CYS A 193 17.56 7.37 3.19
N VAL A 194 18.12 6.44 2.42
CA VAL A 194 19.49 5.95 2.62
C VAL A 194 20.51 7.06 2.37
N PHE A 195 20.30 7.88 1.32
CA PHE A 195 21.12 9.04 1.02
C PHE A 195 21.05 10.09 2.15
N GLU A 196 19.86 10.42 2.64
CA GLU A 196 19.66 11.30 3.80
C GLU A 196 20.41 10.77 5.04
N ARG A 197 20.33 9.46 5.31
CA ARG A 197 21.03 8.83 6.45
C ARG A 197 22.54 8.97 6.33
N VAL A 198 23.10 8.71 5.16
CA VAL A 198 24.54 8.85 4.92
C VAL A 198 24.95 10.30 5.10
N THR A 199 24.22 11.24 4.51
CA THR A 199 24.51 12.68 4.64
C THR A 199 24.46 13.14 6.11
N LEU A 200 23.47 12.68 6.88
CA LEU A 200 23.31 13.05 8.29
C LEU A 200 24.41 12.48 9.21
N THR A 201 24.87 11.26 8.94
CA THR A 201 25.85 10.56 9.80
C THR A 201 27.30 10.83 9.44
N THR A 202 27.54 11.58 8.37
CA THR A 202 28.85 11.72 7.77
C THR A 202 29.36 13.16 7.92
N PRO A 203 30.46 13.39 8.66
CA PRO A 203 31.04 14.73 8.79
C PRO A 203 31.68 15.21 7.48
N ASP A 204 31.60 16.51 7.25
CA ASP A 204 31.83 17.16 5.95
C ASP A 204 33.31 17.39 5.58
N THR A 205 34.23 16.52 6.04
CA THR A 205 35.66 16.85 6.09
C THR A 205 36.62 15.85 5.43
N HIS A 206 36.16 14.70 4.93
CA HIS A 206 37.04 13.69 4.31
C HIS A 206 36.63 13.29 2.88
N PHE A 207 37.62 13.03 2.02
CA PHE A 207 37.38 12.63 0.62
C PHE A 207 36.57 11.33 0.49
N ILE A 208 36.86 10.35 1.36
CA ILE A 208 36.16 9.05 1.35
C ILE A 208 34.68 9.21 1.70
N THR A 209 34.37 10.09 2.65
CA THR A 209 33.00 10.38 3.06
C THR A 209 32.23 11.10 1.96
N GLN A 210 32.85 12.07 1.30
CA GLN A 210 32.29 12.76 0.13
C GLN A 210 32.04 11.79 -1.05
N LEU A 211 32.94 10.84 -1.28
CA LEU A 211 32.75 9.81 -2.32
C LEU A 211 31.54 8.91 -2.00
N GLN A 212 31.31 8.56 -0.73
CA GLN A 212 30.16 7.76 -0.32
C GLN A 212 28.85 8.52 -0.54
N VAL A 213 28.79 9.80 -0.14
CA VAL A 213 27.64 10.68 -0.39
C VAL A 213 27.36 10.79 -1.89
N ALA A 214 28.39 11.03 -2.71
CA ALA A 214 28.25 11.12 -4.17
C ALA A 214 27.73 9.82 -4.81
N LYS A 215 28.18 8.66 -4.30
CA LYS A 215 27.71 7.35 -4.76
C LYS A 215 26.23 7.13 -4.46
N GLU A 216 25.77 7.47 -3.25
CA GLU A 216 24.34 7.33 -2.90
C GLU A 216 23.48 8.33 -3.68
N ALA A 217 23.95 9.57 -3.88
CA ALA A 217 23.26 10.55 -4.74
C ALA A 217 23.09 10.03 -6.20
N ALA A 218 24.11 9.36 -6.75
CA ALA A 218 24.01 8.75 -8.07
C ALA A 218 22.98 7.60 -8.12
N ARG A 219 22.82 6.83 -7.03
CA ARG A 219 21.81 5.77 -6.92
C ARG A 219 20.39 6.32 -6.82
N VAL A 220 20.20 7.38 -6.04
CA VAL A 220 18.92 8.12 -5.99
C VAL A 220 18.55 8.56 -7.40
N ARG A 221 19.46 9.28 -8.09
CA ARG A 221 19.23 9.74 -9.46
C ARG A 221 18.86 8.61 -10.40
N GLY A 222 19.58 7.48 -10.34
CA GLY A 222 19.28 6.30 -11.16
C GLY A 222 17.89 5.73 -10.90
N SER A 223 17.50 5.62 -9.62
CA SER A 223 16.20 5.06 -9.21
C SER A 223 15.03 5.99 -9.55
N VAL A 224 15.20 7.30 -9.41
CA VAL A 224 14.20 8.28 -9.83
C VAL A 224 14.07 8.29 -11.36
N SER A 225 15.19 8.22 -12.07
CA SER A 225 15.19 8.21 -13.54
C SER A 225 14.50 6.98 -14.11
N SER A 226 14.67 5.79 -13.50
CA SER A 226 13.96 4.59 -13.97
C SER A 226 12.45 4.73 -13.82
N VAL A 227 11.98 5.27 -12.69
CA VAL A 227 10.56 5.56 -12.48
C VAL A 227 10.05 6.57 -13.53
N LEU A 228 10.76 7.68 -13.74
CA LEU A 228 10.34 8.73 -14.68
C LEU A 228 10.34 8.28 -16.14
N VAL A 229 11.40 7.59 -16.57
CA VAL A 229 11.59 7.23 -17.98
C VAL A 229 10.76 6.01 -18.35
N GLU A 230 10.70 4.99 -17.50
CA GLU A 230 10.02 3.73 -17.84
C GLU A 230 8.52 3.79 -17.55
N ASP A 231 8.10 4.45 -16.48
CA ASP A 231 6.72 4.35 -15.99
C ASP A 231 5.88 5.59 -16.36
N PHE A 232 6.42 6.81 -16.17
CA PHE A 232 5.70 8.07 -16.45
C PHE A 232 5.72 8.50 -17.94
N SER A 233 6.54 7.87 -18.77
CA SER A 233 6.48 8.04 -20.23
C SER A 233 5.32 7.27 -20.87
N SER A 234 4.72 6.33 -20.14
CA SER A 234 3.52 5.62 -20.58
C SER A 234 2.28 6.48 -20.35
N VAL A 235 1.37 6.53 -21.33
CA VAL A 235 0.19 7.42 -21.36
C VAL A 235 -0.74 7.27 -20.15
N LEU A 236 -0.66 6.15 -19.41
CA LEU A 236 -1.57 5.78 -18.33
C LEU A 236 -1.37 6.55 -17.00
N VAL A 237 -0.21 7.18 -16.79
CA VAL A 237 0.14 7.78 -15.48
C VAL A 237 0.38 9.30 -15.56
N LYS A 238 0.55 9.83 -16.76
CA LYS A 238 0.96 11.23 -17.00
C LYS A 238 -0.05 12.26 -16.49
N ASP A 239 -1.34 11.93 -16.52
CA ASP A 239 -2.43 12.84 -16.13
C ASP A 239 -2.73 12.84 -14.63
N TYR A 240 -2.07 11.98 -13.84
CA TYR A 240 -2.36 11.77 -12.41
C TYR A 240 -1.20 12.17 -11.49
N VAL A 241 -0.12 12.73 -12.04
CA VAL A 241 0.97 13.32 -11.25
C VAL A 241 0.54 14.72 -10.81
N PRO A 242 0.53 15.03 -9.50
CA PRO A 242 0.31 16.40 -9.06
C PRO A 242 1.38 17.30 -9.70
N PHE A 243 0.94 18.40 -10.32
CA PHE A 243 1.87 19.42 -10.79
C PHE A 243 2.62 19.97 -9.58
N SER A 244 3.94 19.78 -9.56
CA SER A 244 4.85 20.44 -8.63
C SER A 244 4.86 21.96 -8.84
#